data_AF-A0A497DB06-F1
#
_entry.id   AF-A0A497DB06-F1
#
_cell.length_a   1.000
_cell.length_b   1.000
_cell.length_c   1.000
_cell.angle_alpha   90.00
_cell.angle_beta   90.00
_cell.angle_gamma   90.00
#
_symmetry.space_group_name_H-M   'P 1'
#
loop_
_entity.id
_entity.type
_entity.pdbx_description
1 polymer ?
#
loop_
_entity_poly.entity_id
_entity_poly.type
_entity_poly.pdbx_seq_one_letter_code
_entity_poly.pdbx_strand_id
1 'polypeptide(L)'
;MGFVASIWVMFKINTLFALGAYLIMILLYLYINNYHKDRKGLVSIFTNALFQLNRNLHVYVQQTRKSRSKQEWRPSAICISRDSFKRDRAFQLLNWISHKYGFGTYIHLIEDYYSKASRLKSDEELDKLIKSFSGKGTHVYVDTMISPSYTSAVAQAIQLPGISGMENNMVIFEYDRENPDSLQEIVENFSLVNAGMFDVCIFGSSKRSISFKNDIHVWIRSDDYENSHLMILLSFIIQGHPVWRRSEIKIFDVCSRENEEETRKNLKDLVKTGRLPITSKNIQVLVEESVPDPRMLVSEHSATAGLCIIGFHAGVLKKRGIHTFDRFDDLGNILFVNAHSQKEIG
;
A
#
# COMPACT_ATOMS: atom_id res chain seq x y z
N MET A 1 17.65 -27.52 -26.67
CA MET A 1 17.71 -28.38 -27.87
C MET A 1 18.49 -29.67 -27.63
N GLY A 2 19.75 -29.63 -27.21
CA GLY A 2 20.57 -30.85 -26.99
C GLY A 2 19.97 -31.86 -26.00
N PHE A 3 19.50 -31.42 -24.83
CA PHE A 3 18.86 -32.30 -23.83
C PHE A 3 17.65 -33.08 -24.36
N VAL A 4 16.75 -32.39 -25.05
CA VAL A 4 15.54 -32.99 -25.63
C VAL A 4 15.91 -33.98 -26.74
N ALA A 5 16.90 -33.63 -27.57
CA ALA A 5 17.41 -34.52 -28.62
C ALA A 5 18.07 -35.78 -28.04
N SER A 6 18.85 -35.67 -26.96
CA SER A 6 19.49 -36.81 -26.30
C SER A 6 18.48 -37.76 -25.67
N ILE A 7 17.45 -37.24 -25.00
CA ILE A 7 16.35 -38.07 -24.47
C ILE A 7 15.63 -38.78 -25.62
N TRP A 8 15.30 -38.04 -26.69
CA TRP A 8 14.62 -38.61 -27.84
C TRP A 8 15.43 -39.74 -28.51
N VAL A 9 16.74 -39.56 -28.67
CA VAL A 9 17.65 -40.59 -29.20
C VAL A 9 17.72 -41.80 -28.26
N MET A 10 17.77 -41.58 -26.94
CA MET A 10 17.83 -42.67 -25.95
C MET A 10 16.59 -43.59 -26.02
N PHE A 11 15.39 -43.00 -26.14
CA PHE A 11 14.16 -43.76 -26.34
C PHE A 11 14.08 -44.44 -27.71
N LYS A 12 14.72 -43.87 -28.74
CA LYS A 12 14.79 -44.47 -30.08
C LYS A 12 15.73 -45.66 -30.17
N ILE A 13 16.81 -45.70 -29.38
CA ILE A 13 17.78 -46.80 -29.39
C ILE A 13 17.23 -48.01 -28.64
N ASN A 14 16.76 -47.83 -27.40
CA ASN A 14 16.14 -48.92 -26.65
C ASN A 14 15.25 -48.38 -25.51
N THR A 15 13.95 -48.54 -25.68
CA THR A 15 12.92 -48.05 -24.75
C THR A 15 13.00 -48.69 -23.37
N LEU A 16 13.33 -49.99 -23.30
CA LEU A 16 13.32 -50.76 -22.06
C LEU A 16 14.48 -50.35 -21.14
N PHE A 17 15.68 -50.24 -21.72
CA PHE A 17 16.86 -49.75 -20.98
C PHE A 17 16.75 -48.26 -20.65
N ALA A 18 16.15 -47.45 -21.52
CA ALA A 18 15.91 -46.03 -21.25
C ALA A 18 15.00 -45.82 -20.02
N LEU A 19 13.89 -46.59 -19.94
CA LEU A 19 13.01 -46.58 -18.78
C LEU A 19 13.71 -47.06 -17.52
N GLY A 20 14.50 -48.14 -17.60
CA GLY A 20 15.30 -48.65 -16.48
C GLY A 20 16.31 -47.64 -15.96
N ALA A 21 17.05 -46.97 -16.85
CA ALA A 21 18.01 -45.93 -16.47
C ALA A 21 17.32 -44.73 -15.81
N TYR A 22 16.16 -44.29 -16.33
CA TYR A 22 15.40 -43.19 -15.73
C TYR A 22 14.87 -43.57 -14.34
N LEU A 23 14.40 -44.80 -14.17
CA LEU A 23 13.95 -45.33 -12.89
C LEU A 23 15.09 -45.39 -11.87
N ILE A 24 16.28 -45.84 -12.27
CA ILE A 24 17.48 -45.83 -11.43
C ILE A 24 17.90 -44.41 -11.06
N MET A 25 17.86 -43.46 -12.00
CA MET A 25 18.16 -42.05 -11.72
C MET A 25 17.18 -41.45 -10.71
N ILE A 26 15.87 -41.74 -10.84
CA ILE A 26 14.85 -41.32 -9.87
C ILE A 26 15.13 -41.93 -8.49
N LEU A 27 15.41 -43.23 -8.42
CA LEU A 27 15.70 -43.91 -7.16
C LEU A 27 16.96 -43.35 -6.48
N LEU A 28 18.03 -43.11 -7.24
CA LEU A 28 19.25 -42.48 -6.74
C LEU A 28 18.99 -41.05 -6.24
N TYR A 29 18.19 -40.28 -6.97
CA TYR A 29 17.79 -38.93 -6.55
C TYR A 29 17.02 -38.95 -5.23
N LEU A 30 16.02 -39.84 -5.10
CA LEU A 30 15.24 -39.99 -3.88
C LEU A 30 16.11 -40.48 -2.70
N TYR A 31 17.01 -41.43 -2.95
CA TYR A 31 17.94 -41.96 -1.95
C TYR A 31 18.90 -40.88 -1.44
N ILE A 32 19.56 -40.15 -2.35
CA ILE A 32 20.49 -39.05 -2.00
C ILE A 32 19.74 -37.95 -1.26
N ASN A 33 18.54 -37.57 -1.71
CA ASN A 33 17.74 -36.53 -1.07
C ASN A 33 17.27 -36.94 0.34
N ASN A 34 17.00 -38.23 0.58
CA ASN A 34 16.60 -38.72 1.90
C ASN A 34 17.79 -38.91 2.85
N TYR A 35 18.95 -39.34 2.34
CA TYR A 35 20.16 -39.60 3.14
C TYR A 35 20.99 -38.34 3.43
N HIS A 36 20.96 -37.34 2.54
CA HIS A 36 21.70 -36.08 2.67
C HIS A 36 20.76 -34.86 2.79
N LYS A 37 19.74 -34.93 3.66
CA LYS A 37 18.80 -33.82 3.90
C LYS A 37 19.48 -32.49 4.30
N ASP A 38 20.64 -32.54 4.93
CA ASP A 38 21.39 -31.35 5.37
C ASP A 38 22.34 -30.77 4.31
N ARG A 39 22.60 -31.47 3.20
CA ARG A 39 23.45 -30.94 2.11
C ARG A 39 22.61 -30.07 1.18
N LYS A 40 22.48 -28.80 1.55
CA LYS A 40 21.78 -27.75 0.78
C LYS A 40 22.41 -27.39 -0.59
N GLY A 41 23.39 -28.14 -1.11
CA GLY A 41 24.23 -27.74 -2.24
C GLY A 41 23.44 -27.29 -3.49
N LEU A 42 22.49 -28.10 -3.97
CA LEU A 42 21.65 -27.72 -5.12
C LEU A 42 20.65 -26.61 -4.77
N VAL A 43 20.05 -26.65 -3.58
CA VAL A 43 19.14 -25.60 -3.10
C VAL A 43 19.85 -24.26 -3.05
N SER A 44 21.08 -24.19 -2.53
CA SER A 44 21.88 -22.97 -2.48
C SER A 44 22.24 -22.44 -3.86
N ILE A 45 22.47 -23.31 -4.85
CA ILE A 45 22.73 -22.88 -6.24
C ILE A 45 21.46 -22.28 -6.85
N PHE A 46 20.29 -22.93 -6.65
CA PHE A 46 19.00 -22.38 -7.10
C PHE A 46 18.65 -21.06 -6.40
N THR A 47 18.86 -20.96 -5.10
CA THR A 47 18.70 -19.73 -4.32
C THR A 47 19.61 -18.62 -4.85
N ASN A 48 20.88 -18.93 -5.13
CA ASN A 48 21.83 -17.97 -5.72
C ASN A 48 21.43 -17.56 -7.14
N ALA A 49 20.91 -18.47 -7.95
CA ALA A 49 20.40 -18.15 -9.29
C ALA A 49 19.16 -17.24 -9.21
N LEU A 50 18.24 -17.52 -8.29
CA LEU A 50 17.09 -16.65 -8.02
C LEU A 50 17.53 -15.26 -7.56
N PHE A 51 18.52 -15.16 -6.66
CA PHE A 51 19.06 -13.86 -6.24
C PHE A 51 19.73 -13.11 -7.38
N GLN A 52 20.46 -13.81 -8.26
CA GLN A 52 21.06 -13.19 -9.45
C GLN A 52 20.00 -12.68 -10.42
N LEU A 53 18.94 -13.46 -10.67
CA LEU A 53 17.80 -13.05 -11.49
C LEU A 53 17.12 -11.82 -10.89
N ASN A 54 16.85 -11.85 -9.58
CA ASN A 54 16.21 -10.74 -8.88
C ASN A 54 17.05 -9.46 -8.98
N ARG A 55 18.35 -9.55 -8.70
CA ARG A 55 19.28 -8.42 -8.84
C ARG A 55 19.30 -7.87 -10.27
N ASN A 56 19.39 -8.74 -11.28
CA ASN A 56 19.42 -8.32 -12.67
C ASN A 56 18.13 -7.61 -13.07
N LEU A 57 16.98 -8.09 -12.59
CA LEU A 57 15.68 -7.44 -12.81
C LEU A 57 15.63 -6.07 -12.14
N HIS A 58 16.05 -5.95 -10.88
CA HIS A 58 16.11 -4.66 -10.18
C HIS A 58 17.01 -3.65 -10.88
N VAL A 59 18.22 -4.06 -11.27
CA VAL A 59 19.17 -3.18 -11.99
C VAL A 59 18.58 -2.77 -13.35
N TYR A 60 17.94 -3.68 -14.07
CA TYR A 60 17.27 -3.36 -15.34
C TYR A 60 16.14 -2.35 -15.16
N VAL A 61 15.28 -2.52 -14.16
CA VAL A 61 14.18 -1.59 -13.85
C VAL A 61 14.76 -0.21 -13.49
N GLN A 62 15.81 -0.16 -12.68
CA GLN A 62 16.48 1.08 -12.30
C GLN A 62 17.07 1.82 -13.51
N GLN A 63 17.76 1.10 -14.41
CA GLN A 63 18.39 1.67 -15.60
C GLN A 63 17.36 2.16 -16.64
N THR A 64 16.26 1.44 -16.82
CA THR A 64 15.22 1.76 -17.80
C THR A 64 14.21 2.81 -17.32
N ARG A 65 14.31 3.25 -16.06
CA ARG A 65 13.40 4.23 -15.47
C ARG A 65 13.36 5.55 -16.26
N LYS A 66 14.51 6.08 -16.67
CA LYS A 66 14.61 7.38 -17.37
C LYS A 66 14.05 7.35 -18.80
N SER A 67 13.91 6.18 -19.42
CA SER A 67 13.43 6.07 -20.81
C SER A 67 11.92 5.81 -20.93
N ARG A 68 11.22 5.55 -19.81
CA ARG A 68 9.76 5.36 -19.80
C ARG A 68 9.06 6.72 -19.86
N SER A 69 8.73 7.18 -21.07
CA SER A 69 8.15 8.50 -21.36
C SER A 69 6.69 8.70 -20.92
N LYS A 70 6.00 7.65 -20.48
CA LYS A 70 4.68 7.71 -19.83
C LYS A 70 4.59 6.59 -18.79
N GLN A 71 4.62 6.94 -17.51
CA GLN A 71 4.37 5.97 -16.44
C GLN A 71 2.95 6.15 -15.93
N GLU A 72 2.12 5.11 -16.12
CA GLU A 72 0.90 4.94 -15.33
C GLU A 72 1.30 4.97 -13.85
N TRP A 73 0.62 5.81 -13.06
CA TRP A 73 0.86 5.85 -11.62
C TRP A 73 0.45 4.51 -11.00
N ARG A 74 1.32 3.97 -10.13
CA ARG A 74 1.06 2.77 -9.32
C ARG A 74 1.52 3.03 -7.91
N PRO A 75 0.75 2.64 -6.88
CA PRO A 75 1.14 2.94 -5.51
C PRO A 75 2.36 2.11 -5.10
N SER A 76 3.43 2.78 -4.71
CA SER A 76 4.59 2.21 -4.01
C SER A 76 4.67 2.91 -2.67
N ALA A 77 4.00 2.33 -1.68
CA ALA A 77 3.73 2.95 -0.40
C ALA A 77 4.69 2.44 0.69
N ILE A 78 5.22 3.37 1.48
CA ILE A 78 6.02 3.08 2.67
C ILE A 78 5.31 3.57 3.93
N CYS A 79 5.27 2.73 4.97
CA CYS A 79 4.71 3.07 6.27
C CYS A 79 5.74 2.84 7.36
N ILE A 80 5.80 3.75 8.33
CA ILE A 80 6.71 3.67 9.48
C ILE A 80 5.88 3.77 10.75
N SER A 81 5.93 2.74 11.59
CA SER A 81 5.14 2.67 12.83
C SER A 81 5.97 2.20 14.01
N ARG A 82 5.77 2.86 15.17
CA ARG A 82 6.28 2.42 16.48
C ARG A 82 5.34 1.44 17.19
N ASP A 83 4.10 1.35 16.72
CA ASP A 83 3.01 0.66 17.40
C ASP A 83 2.55 -0.60 16.68
N SER A 84 3.43 -1.22 15.87
CA SER A 84 3.13 -2.39 15.04
C SER A 84 2.56 -3.58 15.83
N PHE A 85 2.86 -3.68 17.12
CA PHE A 85 2.36 -4.73 18.02
C PHE A 85 1.15 -4.30 18.87
N LYS A 86 0.76 -3.03 18.80
CA LYS A 86 -0.46 -2.50 19.44
C LYS A 86 -1.60 -2.34 18.45
N ARG A 87 -1.30 -1.96 17.21
CA ARG A 87 -2.25 -1.63 16.15
C ARG A 87 -1.74 -2.15 14.81
N ASP A 88 -2.65 -2.71 14.01
CA ASP A 88 -2.33 -3.30 12.70
C ASP A 88 -3.02 -2.57 11.54
N ARG A 89 -3.62 -1.40 11.77
CA ARG A 89 -4.49 -0.74 10.79
C ARG A 89 -3.71 -0.19 9.59
N ALA A 90 -2.58 0.50 9.81
CA ALA A 90 -1.74 0.92 8.70
C ALA A 90 -1.21 -0.26 7.88
N PHE A 91 -0.90 -1.37 8.54
CA PHE A 91 -0.51 -2.60 7.86
C PHE A 91 -1.66 -3.16 7.01
N GLN A 92 -2.88 -3.21 7.55
CA GLN A 92 -4.07 -3.64 6.79
C GLN A 92 -4.29 -2.76 5.57
N LEU A 93 -4.18 -1.43 5.72
CA LEU A 93 -4.28 -0.49 4.60
C LEU A 93 -3.23 -0.76 3.53
N LEU A 94 -1.96 -0.92 3.92
CA LEU A 94 -0.88 -1.29 2.99
C LEU A 94 -1.15 -2.62 2.30
N ASN A 95 -1.71 -3.60 3.01
CA ASN A 95 -2.05 -4.87 2.42
C ASN A 95 -3.18 -4.75 1.38
N TRP A 96 -4.17 -3.89 1.60
CA TRP A 96 -5.20 -3.61 0.60
C TRP A 96 -4.58 -2.95 -0.64
N ILE A 97 -3.71 -1.96 -0.44
CA ILE A 97 -3.05 -1.23 -1.52
C ILE A 97 -2.15 -2.15 -2.36
N SER A 98 -1.45 -3.07 -1.71
CA SER A 98 -0.40 -3.89 -2.33
C SER A 98 -0.92 -5.18 -2.98
N HIS A 99 -2.20 -5.52 -2.81
CA HIS A 99 -2.69 -6.84 -3.17
C HIS A 99 -2.71 -7.13 -4.67
N LYS A 100 -3.14 -6.18 -5.52
CA LYS A 100 -3.22 -6.40 -6.98
C LYS A 100 -2.14 -5.70 -7.79
N TYR A 101 -1.92 -4.41 -7.51
CA TYR A 101 -1.14 -3.53 -8.41
C TYR A 101 -0.06 -2.72 -7.70
N GLY A 102 -0.13 -2.62 -6.37
CA GLY A 102 0.76 -1.82 -5.56
C GLY A 102 1.90 -2.59 -4.92
N PHE A 103 2.82 -1.84 -4.32
CA PHE A 103 3.85 -2.36 -3.44
C PHE A 103 3.76 -1.65 -2.10
N GLY A 104 3.91 -2.43 -1.03
CA GLY A 104 3.84 -1.92 0.33
C GLY A 104 5.09 -2.32 1.08
N THR A 105 5.74 -1.34 1.70
CA THR A 105 6.84 -1.54 2.63
C THR A 105 6.40 -1.07 4.00
N TYR A 106 6.39 -1.97 4.99
CA TYR A 106 6.03 -1.67 6.36
C TYR A 106 7.26 -1.80 7.25
N ILE A 107 7.64 -0.70 7.88
CA ILE A 107 8.82 -0.61 8.75
C ILE A 107 8.34 -0.42 10.18
N HIS A 108 8.72 -1.36 11.06
CA HIS A 108 8.61 -1.14 12.49
C HIS A 108 9.81 -0.32 12.99
N LEU A 109 9.53 0.84 13.57
CA LEU A 109 10.56 1.71 14.13
C LEU A 109 10.90 1.30 15.56
N ILE A 110 12.19 1.07 15.78
CA ILE A 110 12.82 0.93 17.08
C ILE A 110 13.56 2.23 17.36
N GLU A 111 12.97 3.05 18.23
CA GLU A 111 13.51 4.35 18.58
C GLU A 111 14.68 4.19 19.58
N ASP A 112 15.89 4.05 19.04
CA ASP A 112 17.13 3.79 19.79
C ASP A 112 18.36 4.14 18.92
N TYR A 113 19.54 4.19 19.54
CA TYR A 113 20.81 4.21 18.82
C TYR A 113 21.21 2.81 18.37
N TYR A 114 21.96 2.73 17.27
CA TYR A 114 22.46 1.45 16.77
C TYR A 114 23.51 0.85 17.72
N SER A 115 23.16 -0.27 18.34
CA SER A 115 24.00 -0.99 19.30
C SER A 115 23.79 -2.50 19.12
N LYS A 116 24.61 -3.32 19.78
CA LYS A 116 24.40 -4.77 19.79
C LYS A 116 23.04 -5.14 20.37
N ALA A 117 22.59 -4.44 21.42
CA ALA A 117 21.31 -4.69 22.07
C ALA A 117 20.12 -4.33 21.16
N SER A 118 20.13 -3.14 20.56
CA SER A 118 19.05 -2.72 19.65
C SER A 118 19.02 -3.54 18.37
N ARG A 119 20.19 -4.01 17.88
CA ARG A 119 20.26 -4.94 16.74
C ARG A 119 19.61 -6.29 17.04
N LEU A 120 19.88 -6.88 18.21
CA LEU A 120 19.24 -8.12 18.64
C LEU A 120 17.73 -7.94 18.78
N LYS A 121 17.29 -6.83 19.41
CA LYS A 121 15.87 -6.48 19.52
C LYS A 121 15.21 -6.34 18.14
N SER A 122 15.88 -5.71 17.19
CA SER A 122 15.44 -5.57 15.79
C SER A 122 15.24 -6.92 15.12
N ASP A 123 16.17 -7.86 15.26
CA ASP A 123 16.03 -9.20 14.70
C ASP A 123 14.86 -9.97 15.37
N GLU A 124 14.70 -9.87 16.69
CA GLU A 124 13.59 -10.51 17.41
C GLU A 124 12.22 -9.93 17.04
N GLU A 125 12.10 -8.61 16.93
CA GLU A 125 10.85 -7.94 16.57
C GLU A 125 10.50 -8.18 15.11
N LEU A 126 11.48 -8.23 14.21
CA LEU A 126 11.26 -8.62 12.82
C LEU A 126 10.68 -10.03 12.72
N ASP A 127 11.25 -11.00 13.44
CA ASP A 127 10.73 -12.36 13.48
C ASP A 127 9.29 -12.42 14.01
N LYS A 128 8.98 -11.66 15.06
CA LYS A 128 7.61 -11.54 15.60
C LYS A 128 6.65 -10.94 14.56
N LEU A 129 7.10 -9.92 13.84
CA LEU A 129 6.32 -9.23 12.82
C LEU A 129 6.02 -10.17 11.66
N ILE A 130 7.04 -10.86 11.13
CA ILE A 130 6.88 -11.87 10.07
C ILE A 130 5.91 -12.98 10.52
N LYS A 131 6.06 -13.52 11.73
CA LYS A 131 5.16 -14.56 12.26
C LYS A 131 3.72 -14.08 12.38
N SER A 132 3.50 -12.85 12.88
CA SER A 132 2.17 -12.25 13.07
C SER A 132 1.40 -12.05 11.76
N PHE A 133 2.11 -12.01 10.63
CA PHE A 133 1.56 -11.80 9.31
C PHE A 133 1.67 -13.03 8.38
N SER A 134 2.51 -13.99 8.72
CA SER A 134 2.62 -15.27 8.01
C SER A 134 1.27 -15.99 7.96
N GLY A 135 0.89 -16.49 6.78
CA GLY A 135 -0.39 -17.18 6.56
C GLY A 135 -1.59 -16.28 6.25
N LYS A 136 -1.46 -14.94 6.32
CA LYS A 136 -2.56 -14.01 5.99
C LYS A 136 -2.61 -13.60 4.50
N GLY A 137 -1.79 -14.20 3.63
CA GLY A 137 -1.73 -13.87 2.20
C GLY A 137 -1.29 -12.42 1.95
N THR A 138 -0.34 -11.93 2.74
CA THR A 138 0.08 -10.53 2.73
C THR A 138 1.06 -10.24 1.59
N HIS A 139 0.81 -9.15 0.86
CA HIS A 139 1.67 -8.70 -0.25
C HIS A 139 2.59 -7.54 0.16
N VAL A 140 2.77 -7.37 1.47
CA VAL A 140 3.53 -6.27 2.07
C VAL A 140 4.90 -6.80 2.47
N TYR A 141 5.96 -6.11 2.05
CA TYR A 141 7.29 -6.33 2.58
C TYR A 141 7.42 -5.69 3.96
N VAL A 142 8.06 -6.40 4.87
CA VAL A 142 8.10 -6.06 6.29
C VAL A 142 9.53 -6.03 6.76
N ASP A 143 9.92 -4.97 7.47
CA ASP A 143 11.25 -4.84 8.06
C ASP A 143 11.22 -4.05 9.39
N THR A 144 12.36 -3.96 10.06
CA THR A 144 12.59 -3.11 11.24
C THR A 144 13.65 -2.06 10.94
N MET A 145 13.54 -0.88 11.55
CA MET A 145 14.53 0.18 11.44
C MET A 145 14.88 0.69 12.83
N ILE A 146 16.17 0.80 13.12
CA ILE A 146 16.68 1.42 14.35
C ILE A 146 17.06 2.85 14.00
N SER A 147 16.43 3.82 14.65
CA SER A 147 16.72 5.25 14.44
C SER A 147 16.49 6.03 15.72
N PRO A 148 17.29 7.06 16.03
CA PRO A 148 17.18 7.80 17.30
C PRO A 148 15.93 8.67 17.43
N SER A 149 15.18 8.86 16.34
CA SER A 149 13.89 9.57 16.35
C SER A 149 13.03 9.15 15.16
N TYR A 150 11.73 9.42 15.24
CA TYR A 150 10.80 9.21 14.13
C TYR A 150 11.10 10.09 12.93
N THR A 151 11.38 11.37 13.14
CA THR A 151 11.73 12.32 12.08
C THR A 151 12.96 11.83 11.30
N SER A 152 13.98 11.34 12.00
CA SER A 152 15.15 10.72 11.37
C SER A 152 14.77 9.46 10.59
N ALA A 153 13.89 8.62 11.13
CA ALA A 153 13.44 7.40 10.46
C ALA A 153 12.67 7.72 9.17
N VAL A 154 11.76 8.69 9.21
CA VAL A 154 11.01 9.19 8.05
C VAL A 154 12.00 9.71 6.99
N ALA A 155 12.95 10.55 7.38
CA ALA A 155 13.94 11.11 6.46
C ALA A 155 14.78 10.02 5.75
N GLN A 156 15.19 8.97 6.48
CA GLN A 156 15.96 7.87 5.91
C GLN A 156 15.10 7.00 4.99
N ALA A 157 13.88 6.66 5.41
CA ALA A 157 12.98 5.78 4.68
C ALA A 157 12.56 6.35 3.32
N ILE A 158 12.26 7.66 3.24
CA ILE A 158 11.85 8.29 1.97
C ILE A 158 12.98 8.41 0.96
N GLN A 159 14.25 8.35 1.40
CA GLN A 159 15.41 8.44 0.51
C GLN A 159 15.80 7.09 -0.11
N LEU A 160 15.30 5.98 0.45
CA LEU A 160 15.61 4.64 -0.03
C LEU A 160 14.57 4.16 -1.04
N PRO A 161 15.00 3.50 -2.14
CA PRO A 161 14.06 2.90 -3.08
C PRO A 161 13.26 1.77 -2.42
N GLY A 162 12.05 1.55 -2.90
CA GLY A 162 11.22 0.43 -2.45
C GLY A 162 11.82 -0.91 -2.88
N ILE A 163 11.46 -1.98 -2.17
CA ILE A 163 12.01 -3.33 -2.42
C ILE A 163 11.68 -3.88 -3.82
N SER A 164 10.70 -3.31 -4.52
CA SER A 164 10.35 -3.70 -5.90
C SER A 164 11.37 -3.18 -6.94
N GLY A 165 12.36 -2.38 -6.52
CA GLY A 165 13.26 -1.65 -7.43
C GLY A 165 12.62 -0.41 -8.05
N MET A 166 11.35 -0.12 -7.70
CA MET A 166 10.72 1.16 -7.97
C MET A 166 10.88 2.07 -6.75
N GLU A 167 10.98 3.38 -6.98
CA GLU A 167 10.95 4.32 -5.86
C GLU A 167 9.60 4.30 -5.17
N ASN A 168 9.63 4.51 -3.87
CA ASN A 168 8.42 4.82 -3.13
C ASN A 168 7.88 6.15 -3.66
N ASN A 169 6.56 6.24 -3.84
CA ASN A 169 5.87 7.46 -4.28
C ASN A 169 4.75 7.87 -3.32
N MET A 170 4.53 7.08 -2.27
CA MET A 170 3.54 7.36 -1.24
C MET A 170 4.09 7.06 0.15
N VAL A 171 3.80 7.93 1.11
CA VAL A 171 4.06 7.69 2.54
C VAL A 171 2.74 7.57 3.29
N ILE A 172 2.62 6.52 4.10
CA ILE A 172 1.47 6.27 4.95
C ILE A 172 1.88 6.47 6.42
N PHE A 173 1.14 7.34 7.09
CA PHE A 173 1.23 7.58 8.52
C PHE A 173 -0.01 7.04 9.22
N GLU A 174 0.09 6.73 10.50
CA GLU A 174 -1.04 6.33 11.33
C GLU A 174 -1.02 7.06 12.67
N TYR A 175 -2.19 7.52 13.10
CA TYR A 175 -2.40 8.02 14.46
C TYR A 175 -3.68 7.41 15.04
N ASP A 176 -3.70 7.26 16.37
CA ASP A 176 -4.89 6.79 17.09
C ASP A 176 -5.81 8.00 17.26
N ARG A 177 -7.05 7.90 16.78
CA ARG A 177 -8.02 9.00 16.89
C ARG A 177 -8.49 9.22 18.32
N GLU A 178 -8.51 8.17 19.14
CA GLU A 178 -8.88 8.27 20.54
C GLU A 178 -7.69 8.75 21.40
N ASN A 179 -6.45 8.62 20.91
CA ASN A 179 -5.25 9.16 21.56
C ASN A 179 -4.24 9.74 20.54
N PRO A 180 -4.45 10.98 20.06
CA PRO A 180 -3.71 11.55 18.92
C PRO A 180 -2.30 12.08 19.26
N ASP A 181 -1.60 11.47 20.23
CA ASP A 181 -0.27 11.90 20.68
C ASP A 181 0.75 11.96 19.53
N SER A 182 0.69 11.01 18.60
CA SER A 182 1.61 10.93 17.45
C SER A 182 1.26 11.86 16.29
N LEU A 183 0.08 12.51 16.32
CA LEU A 183 -0.40 13.32 15.20
C LEU A 183 0.45 14.58 15.02
N GLN A 184 0.87 15.22 16.11
CA GLN A 184 1.72 16.41 16.06
C GLN A 184 3.03 16.12 15.29
N GLU A 185 3.69 15.01 15.61
CA GLU A 185 4.95 14.61 14.97
C GLU A 185 4.75 14.23 13.49
N ILE A 186 3.60 13.65 13.13
CA ILE A 186 3.23 13.40 11.72
C ILE A 186 3.09 14.71 10.96
N VAL A 187 2.42 15.71 11.55
CA VAL A 187 2.22 17.03 10.94
C VAL A 187 3.55 17.76 10.75
N GLU A 188 4.45 17.69 11.73
CA GLU A 188 5.79 18.28 11.64
C GLU A 188 6.63 17.61 10.54
N ASN A 189 6.48 16.30 10.34
CA ASN A 189 7.17 15.55 9.29
C ASN A 189 6.52 15.70 7.90
N PHE A 190 5.34 16.29 7.79
CA PHE A 190 4.66 16.48 6.51
C PHE A 190 5.51 17.29 5.51
N SER A 191 6.18 18.35 5.95
CA SER A 191 7.00 19.18 5.06
C SER A 191 8.19 18.42 4.48
N LEU A 192 8.78 17.50 5.26
CA LEU A 192 9.88 16.65 4.84
C LEU A 192 9.43 15.70 3.72
N VAL A 193 8.29 15.03 3.91
CA VAL A 193 7.72 14.12 2.92
C VAL A 193 7.28 14.86 1.66
N ASN A 194 6.61 16.00 1.82
CA ASN A 194 6.15 16.81 0.69
C ASN A 194 7.33 17.36 -0.15
N ALA A 195 8.49 17.63 0.46
CA ALA A 195 9.70 18.02 -0.26
C ALA A 195 10.25 16.89 -1.15
N GLY A 196 10.00 15.63 -0.77
CA GLY A 196 10.36 14.45 -1.56
C GLY A 196 9.35 14.11 -2.68
N MET A 197 8.35 14.96 -2.93
CA MET A 197 7.34 14.75 -3.98
C MET A 197 6.46 13.49 -3.79
N PHE A 198 6.25 13.08 -2.55
CA PHE A 198 5.41 11.93 -2.20
C PHE A 198 3.94 12.31 -2.07
N ASP A 199 3.07 11.39 -2.50
CA ASP A 199 1.68 11.39 -2.06
C ASP A 199 1.62 11.02 -0.57
N VAL A 200 0.83 11.73 0.23
CA VAL A 200 0.76 11.54 1.69
C VAL A 200 -0.61 11.01 2.09
N CYS A 201 -0.60 9.91 2.84
CA CYS A 201 -1.76 9.32 3.45
C CYS A 201 -1.61 9.35 4.97
N ILE A 202 -2.58 9.92 5.68
CA ILE A 202 -2.62 9.89 7.15
C ILE A 202 -3.86 9.09 7.54
N PHE A 203 -3.64 7.90 8.09
CA PHE A 203 -4.68 7.01 8.54
C PHE A 203 -5.03 7.31 10.01
N GLY A 204 -6.20 7.91 10.22
CA GLY A 204 -6.78 8.05 11.54
C GLY A 204 -7.46 6.74 11.92
N SER A 205 -6.76 5.90 12.68
CA SER A 205 -7.31 4.63 13.15
C SER A 205 -8.25 4.83 14.33
N SER A 206 -9.38 4.13 14.30
CA SER A 206 -10.29 4.02 15.44
C SER A 206 -10.26 2.60 15.99
N LYS A 207 -10.53 2.46 17.28
CA LYS A 207 -10.78 1.16 17.93
C LYS A 207 -11.98 0.43 17.36
N ARG A 208 -12.91 1.11 16.68
CA ARG A 208 -14.06 0.48 15.99
C ARG A 208 -13.56 -0.48 14.90
N SER A 209 -14.13 -1.68 14.86
CA SER A 209 -13.83 -2.66 13.81
C SER A 209 -14.29 -2.16 12.45
N ILE A 210 -13.48 -2.37 11.41
CA ILE A 210 -13.84 -2.04 10.03
C ILE A 210 -14.92 -3.01 9.54
N SER A 211 -16.11 -2.48 9.25
CA SER A 211 -17.14 -3.24 8.56
C SER A 211 -16.89 -3.17 7.06
N PHE A 212 -16.23 -4.19 6.50
CA PHE A 212 -15.92 -4.27 5.06
C PHE A 212 -17.15 -4.35 4.15
N LYS A 213 -18.35 -4.53 4.72
CA LYS A 213 -19.61 -4.47 3.98
C LYS A 213 -20.18 -3.05 3.88
N ASN A 214 -19.70 -2.11 4.69
CA ASN A 214 -20.26 -0.78 4.81
C ASN A 214 -19.60 0.24 3.87
N ASP A 215 -19.34 -0.14 2.62
CA ASP A 215 -18.86 0.74 1.56
C ASP A 215 -17.55 1.52 1.84
N ILE A 216 -16.96 2.05 0.76
CA ILE A 216 -15.86 3.03 0.83
C ILE A 216 -16.45 4.37 0.42
N HIS A 217 -16.46 5.32 1.33
CA HIS A 217 -16.96 6.67 1.08
C HIS A 217 -15.78 7.58 0.72
N VAL A 218 -15.89 8.31 -0.39
CA VAL A 218 -14.83 9.18 -0.90
C VAL A 218 -15.39 10.59 -1.00
N TRP A 219 -14.87 11.50 -0.18
CA TRP A 219 -15.30 12.90 -0.13
C TRP A 219 -14.34 13.77 -0.91
N ILE A 220 -14.74 14.12 -2.12
CA ILE A 220 -13.94 14.95 -3.02
C ILE A 220 -14.49 16.37 -3.05
N ARG A 221 -13.70 17.28 -3.60
CA ARG A 221 -14.15 18.62 -3.93
C ARG A 221 -13.86 18.84 -5.41
N SER A 222 -14.86 19.27 -6.16
CA SER A 222 -14.74 19.51 -7.61
C SER A 222 -13.60 20.46 -7.99
N ASP A 223 -13.16 21.35 -7.09
CA ASP A 223 -12.06 22.30 -7.28
C ASP A 223 -10.66 21.70 -6.97
N ASP A 224 -10.61 20.56 -6.29
CA ASP A 224 -9.37 19.87 -5.89
C ASP A 224 -9.15 18.61 -6.74
N TYR A 225 -8.82 18.83 -8.02
CA TYR A 225 -8.61 17.75 -8.97
C TYR A 225 -7.48 16.80 -8.57
N GLU A 226 -6.41 17.29 -7.96
CA GLU A 226 -5.23 16.46 -7.65
C GLU A 226 -5.54 15.39 -6.61
N ASN A 227 -6.11 15.80 -5.47
CA ASN A 227 -6.51 14.85 -4.43
C ASN A 227 -7.65 13.96 -4.92
N SER A 228 -8.63 14.53 -5.64
CA SER A 228 -9.80 13.79 -6.10
C SER A 228 -9.40 12.59 -6.97
N HIS A 229 -8.50 12.77 -7.94
CA HIS A 229 -8.03 11.66 -8.77
C HIS A 229 -7.33 10.58 -7.95
N LEU A 230 -6.41 10.95 -7.05
CA LEU A 230 -5.68 10.00 -6.22
C LEU A 230 -6.62 9.24 -5.27
N MET A 231 -7.55 9.94 -4.63
CA MET A 231 -8.52 9.37 -3.68
C MET A 231 -9.42 8.35 -4.36
N ILE A 232 -9.92 8.68 -5.55
CA ILE A 232 -10.76 7.75 -6.31
C ILE A 232 -9.93 6.53 -6.73
N LEU A 233 -8.72 6.73 -7.25
CA LEU A 233 -7.83 5.64 -7.63
C LEU A 233 -7.50 4.72 -6.44
N LEU A 234 -7.19 5.29 -5.28
CA LEU A 234 -6.96 4.55 -4.04
C LEU A 234 -8.18 3.74 -3.61
N SER A 235 -9.38 4.33 -3.69
CA SER A 235 -10.62 3.62 -3.35
C SER A 235 -10.80 2.35 -4.19
N PHE A 236 -10.44 2.38 -5.48
CA PHE A 236 -10.47 1.23 -6.37
C PHE A 236 -9.42 0.17 -6.05
N ILE A 237 -8.18 0.61 -5.79
CA ILE A 237 -7.10 -0.29 -5.44
C ILE A 237 -7.48 -1.04 -4.15
N ILE A 238 -8.01 -0.32 -3.15
CA ILE A 238 -8.48 -0.89 -1.88
C ILE A 238 -9.66 -1.85 -2.11
N GLN A 239 -10.67 -1.44 -2.88
CA GLN A 239 -11.83 -2.29 -3.23
C GLN A 239 -11.40 -3.57 -3.97
N GLY A 240 -10.27 -3.52 -4.69
CA GLY A 240 -9.68 -4.67 -5.37
C GLY A 240 -9.24 -5.81 -4.44
N HIS A 241 -9.08 -5.55 -3.14
CA HIS A 241 -8.75 -6.58 -2.14
C HIS A 241 -9.98 -7.45 -1.79
N PRO A 242 -9.84 -8.79 -1.65
CA PRO A 242 -10.98 -9.70 -1.45
C PRO A 242 -11.92 -9.38 -0.28
N VAL A 243 -11.41 -8.78 0.79
CA VAL A 243 -12.20 -8.36 1.96
C VAL A 243 -13.24 -7.28 1.62
N TRP A 244 -12.93 -6.40 0.65
CA TRP A 244 -13.78 -5.31 0.18
C TRP A 244 -14.65 -5.72 -1.02
N ARG A 245 -14.68 -7.01 -1.41
CA ARG A 245 -15.41 -7.46 -2.60
C ARG A 245 -16.92 -7.15 -2.58
N ARG A 246 -17.50 -6.98 -1.38
CA ARG A 246 -18.94 -6.70 -1.18
C ARG A 246 -19.25 -5.23 -0.90
N SER A 247 -18.25 -4.37 -0.77
CA SER A 247 -18.44 -2.93 -0.62
C SER A 247 -18.55 -2.27 -1.98
N GLU A 248 -19.37 -1.23 -2.06
CA GLU A 248 -19.38 -0.28 -3.15
C GLU A 248 -18.51 0.94 -2.83
N ILE A 249 -18.09 1.67 -3.87
CA ILE A 249 -17.47 2.98 -3.73
C ILE A 249 -18.58 4.03 -3.91
N LYS A 250 -18.72 4.94 -2.94
CA LYS A 250 -19.63 6.09 -2.99
C LYS A 250 -18.82 7.38 -3.00
N ILE A 251 -19.10 8.24 -3.96
CA ILE A 251 -18.43 9.53 -4.12
C ILE A 251 -19.38 10.63 -3.65
N PHE A 252 -18.88 11.50 -2.79
CA PHE A 252 -19.58 12.66 -2.26
C PHE A 252 -18.86 13.94 -2.67
N ASP A 253 -19.62 14.95 -3.03
CA ASP A 253 -19.15 16.32 -3.20
C ASP A 253 -20.19 17.29 -2.61
N VAL A 254 -19.72 18.42 -2.10
CA VAL A 254 -20.55 19.45 -1.47
C VAL A 254 -20.45 20.73 -2.29
N CYS A 255 -21.58 21.27 -2.72
CA CYS A 255 -21.63 22.49 -3.52
C CYS A 255 -22.75 23.43 -3.08
N SER A 256 -22.70 24.66 -3.57
CA SER A 256 -23.84 25.59 -3.48
C SER A 256 -24.99 25.12 -4.38
N ARG A 257 -26.21 25.57 -4.05
CA ARG A 257 -27.42 25.22 -4.80
C ARG A 257 -27.36 25.61 -6.28
N GLU A 258 -26.70 26.72 -6.57
CA GLU A 258 -26.53 27.25 -7.93
C GLU A 258 -25.65 26.34 -8.80
N ASN A 259 -24.73 25.59 -8.19
CA ASN A 259 -23.72 24.80 -8.89
C ASN A 259 -24.04 23.30 -8.92
N GLU A 260 -25.18 22.85 -8.38
CA GLU A 260 -25.47 21.42 -8.21
C GLU A 260 -25.42 20.64 -9.54
N GLU A 261 -26.05 21.16 -10.59
CA GLU A 261 -26.05 20.49 -11.89
C GLU A 261 -24.66 20.43 -12.52
N GLU A 262 -23.87 21.51 -12.38
CA GLU A 262 -22.51 21.60 -12.90
C GLU A 262 -21.58 20.64 -12.15
N THR A 263 -21.58 20.66 -10.81
CA THR A 263 -20.82 19.74 -9.96
C THR A 263 -21.18 18.29 -10.29
N ARG A 264 -22.46 17.97 -10.42
CA ARG A 264 -22.91 16.61 -10.77
C ARG A 264 -22.40 16.18 -12.15
N LYS A 265 -22.37 17.09 -13.12
CA LYS A 265 -21.83 16.82 -14.45
C LYS A 265 -20.31 16.59 -14.39
N ASN A 266 -19.57 17.48 -13.72
CA ASN A 266 -18.12 17.39 -13.58
C ASN A 266 -17.70 16.08 -12.90
N LEU A 267 -18.42 15.63 -11.87
CA LEU A 267 -18.20 14.33 -11.22
C LEU A 267 -18.47 13.15 -12.15
N LYS A 268 -19.56 13.19 -12.92
CA LYS A 268 -19.86 12.14 -13.90
C LYS A 268 -18.78 12.07 -14.97
N ASP A 269 -18.31 13.21 -15.44
CA ASP A 269 -17.24 13.29 -16.42
C ASP A 269 -15.93 12.75 -15.82
N LEU A 270 -15.56 13.15 -14.60
CA LEU A 270 -14.40 12.63 -13.86
C LEU A 270 -14.40 11.10 -13.75
N VAL A 271 -15.54 10.53 -13.36
CA VAL A 271 -15.73 9.07 -13.26
C VAL A 271 -15.61 8.39 -14.62
N LYS A 272 -16.20 8.99 -15.66
CA LYS A 272 -16.22 8.45 -17.02
C LYS A 272 -14.85 8.53 -17.69
N THR A 273 -14.15 9.66 -17.57
CA THR A 273 -12.80 9.85 -18.12
C THR A 273 -11.80 8.95 -17.43
N GLY A 274 -11.95 8.75 -16.11
CA GLY A 274 -11.15 7.78 -15.36
C GLY A 274 -11.48 6.32 -15.66
N ARG A 275 -12.46 6.03 -16.52
CA ARG A 275 -12.94 4.66 -16.83
C ARG A 275 -13.29 3.85 -15.58
N LEU A 276 -13.80 4.54 -14.58
CA LEU A 276 -14.02 3.98 -13.26
C LEU A 276 -15.37 3.24 -13.26
N PRO A 277 -15.44 1.98 -12.78
CA PRO A 277 -16.70 1.23 -12.74
C PRO A 277 -17.60 1.69 -11.57
N ILE A 278 -17.89 3.00 -11.49
CA ILE A 278 -18.84 3.58 -10.55
C ILE A 278 -20.14 3.88 -11.30
N THR A 279 -21.25 3.37 -10.76
CA THR A 279 -22.56 3.73 -11.31
C THR A 279 -22.91 5.16 -10.92
N SER A 280 -23.63 5.88 -11.77
CA SER A 280 -24.04 7.26 -11.45
C SER A 280 -24.92 7.37 -10.19
N LYS A 281 -25.49 6.25 -9.72
CA LYS A 281 -26.25 6.18 -8.46
C LYS A 281 -25.38 6.34 -7.22
N ASN A 282 -24.08 6.05 -7.34
CA ASN A 282 -23.13 6.13 -6.24
C ASN A 282 -22.43 7.50 -6.18
N ILE A 283 -22.83 8.45 -7.04
CA ILE A 283 -22.38 9.84 -7.01
C ILE A 283 -23.46 10.66 -6.27
N GLN A 284 -23.10 11.19 -5.11
CA GLN A 284 -23.96 12.02 -4.28
C GLN A 284 -23.42 13.46 -4.27
N VAL A 285 -24.23 14.39 -4.75
CA VAL A 285 -23.95 15.82 -4.66
C VAL A 285 -24.88 16.36 -3.58
N LEU A 286 -24.29 16.95 -2.54
CA LEU A 286 -25.01 17.52 -1.41
C LEU A 286 -24.98 19.03 -1.54
N VAL A 287 -26.14 19.65 -1.37
CA VAL A 287 -26.28 21.10 -1.39
C VAL A 287 -26.08 21.63 0.02
N GLU A 288 -25.17 22.58 0.18
CA GLU A 288 -24.94 23.26 1.46
C GLU A 288 -26.07 24.26 1.72
N GLU A 289 -27.21 23.78 2.22
CA GLU A 289 -28.30 24.63 2.71
C GLU A 289 -27.94 25.10 4.12
N SER A 290 -27.17 26.20 4.22
CA SER A 290 -26.87 26.92 5.47
C SER A 290 -26.04 26.20 6.54
N VAL A 291 -25.51 25.00 6.28
CA VAL A 291 -24.60 24.30 7.20
C VAL A 291 -23.25 25.03 7.21
N PRO A 292 -22.73 25.50 8.36
CA PRO A 292 -21.50 26.30 8.39
C PRO A 292 -20.20 25.49 8.31
N ASP A 293 -20.26 24.15 8.33
CA ASP A 293 -19.09 23.27 8.25
C ASP A 293 -19.38 21.98 7.44
N PRO A 294 -18.79 21.81 6.24
CA PRO A 294 -18.91 20.61 5.42
C PRO A 294 -18.57 19.30 6.16
N ARG A 295 -17.77 19.35 7.23
CA ARG A 295 -17.41 18.18 8.05
C ARG A 295 -18.61 17.55 8.77
N MET A 296 -19.65 18.34 9.07
CA MET A 296 -20.88 17.82 9.65
C MET A 296 -21.62 16.90 8.67
N LEU A 297 -21.67 17.29 7.39
CA LEU A 297 -22.25 16.45 6.34
C LEU A 297 -21.49 15.13 6.17
N VAL A 298 -20.15 15.18 6.30
CA VAL A 298 -19.33 13.95 6.28
C VAL A 298 -19.78 12.99 7.38
N SER A 299 -19.93 13.50 8.60
CA SER A 299 -20.33 12.71 9.77
C SER A 299 -21.74 12.13 9.60
N GLU A 300 -22.70 12.94 9.17
CA GLU A 300 -24.10 12.53 8.93
C GLU A 300 -24.20 11.40 7.89
N HIS A 301 -23.50 11.53 6.77
CA HIS A 301 -23.63 10.60 5.66
C HIS A 301 -22.65 9.41 5.70
N SER A 302 -21.60 9.48 6.54
CA SER A 302 -20.51 8.47 6.55
C SER A 302 -20.18 7.86 7.91
N ALA A 303 -20.96 8.14 8.97
CA ALA A 303 -20.73 7.55 10.30
C ALA A 303 -20.59 6.02 10.30
N THR A 304 -21.36 5.33 9.46
CA THR A 304 -21.33 3.86 9.36
C THR A 304 -20.35 3.32 8.32
N ALA A 305 -19.67 4.19 7.56
CA ALA A 305 -18.80 3.77 6.47
C ALA A 305 -17.68 2.84 6.95
N GLY A 306 -17.32 1.84 6.14
CA GLY A 306 -16.19 0.94 6.42
C GLY A 306 -14.87 1.70 6.39
N LEU A 307 -14.71 2.57 5.39
CA LEU A 307 -13.58 3.49 5.25
C LEU A 307 -14.08 4.80 4.65
N CYS A 308 -13.67 5.92 5.24
CA CYS A 308 -13.90 7.26 4.68
C CYS A 308 -12.57 7.82 4.17
N ILE A 309 -12.52 8.25 2.91
CA ILE A 309 -11.34 8.89 2.30
C ILE A 309 -11.64 10.38 2.13
N ILE A 310 -10.79 11.25 2.66
CA ILE A 310 -10.99 12.70 2.69
C ILE A 310 -9.72 13.41 2.24
N GLY A 311 -9.85 14.37 1.32
CA GLY A 311 -8.73 15.18 0.85
C GLY A 311 -8.32 16.26 1.85
N PHE A 312 -7.02 16.55 1.95
CA PHE A 312 -6.52 17.73 2.65
C PHE A 312 -5.41 18.42 1.86
N HIS A 313 -5.23 19.72 2.11
CA HIS A 313 -4.25 20.53 1.39
C HIS A 313 -3.08 20.90 2.31
N ALA A 314 -1.86 20.85 1.77
CA ALA A 314 -0.65 21.29 2.46
C ALA A 314 -0.77 22.71 3.07
N GLY A 315 -1.43 23.63 2.36
CA GLY A 315 -1.63 25.01 2.83
C GLY A 315 -2.54 25.09 4.07
N VAL A 316 -3.59 24.28 4.13
CA VAL A 316 -4.47 24.20 5.31
C VAL A 316 -3.74 23.56 6.47
N LEU A 317 -2.99 22.48 6.21
CA LEU A 317 -2.20 21.79 7.22
C LEU A 317 -1.15 22.71 7.85
N LYS A 318 -0.44 23.51 7.05
CA LYS A 318 0.53 24.50 7.56
C LYS A 318 -0.11 25.57 8.45
N LYS A 319 -1.35 25.97 8.18
CA LYS A 319 -2.05 27.02 8.93
C LYS A 319 -2.72 26.49 10.20
N ARG A 320 -3.33 25.30 10.14
CA ARG A 320 -4.15 24.73 11.22
C ARG A 320 -3.46 23.64 12.02
N GLY A 321 -2.34 23.09 11.53
CA GLY A 321 -1.64 21.97 12.15
C GLY A 321 -2.58 20.78 12.36
N ILE A 322 -2.52 20.20 13.55
CA ILE A 322 -3.35 19.05 13.97
C ILE A 322 -4.85 19.31 13.82
N HIS A 323 -5.32 20.56 13.98
CA HIS A 323 -6.74 20.93 13.89
C HIS A 323 -7.34 20.76 12.49
N THR A 324 -6.49 20.45 11.50
CA THR A 324 -6.95 20.02 10.17
C THR A 324 -7.82 18.77 10.28
N PHE A 325 -7.51 17.87 11.21
CA PHE A 325 -8.11 16.54 11.35
C PHE A 325 -9.21 16.44 12.43
N ASP A 326 -9.59 17.56 13.04
CA ASP A 326 -10.67 17.63 14.03
C ASP A 326 -12.06 17.55 13.40
N ARG A 327 -13.10 17.33 14.24
CA ARG A 327 -14.54 17.35 13.90
C ARG A 327 -15.00 16.20 12.99
N PHE A 328 -14.43 15.03 13.21
CA PHE A 328 -14.85 13.79 12.56
C PHE A 328 -15.22 12.70 13.58
N ASP A 329 -15.54 13.09 14.81
CA ASP A 329 -15.61 12.23 16.00
C ASP A 329 -16.55 11.02 15.83
N ASP A 330 -17.62 11.18 15.06
CA ASP A 330 -18.59 10.12 14.79
C ASP A 330 -18.14 9.08 13.76
N LEU A 331 -17.15 9.40 12.94
CA LEU A 331 -16.63 8.49 11.92
C LEU A 331 -15.82 7.34 12.54
N GLY A 332 -15.72 6.23 11.81
CA GLY A 332 -14.82 5.13 12.14
C GLY A 332 -13.38 5.40 11.70
N ASN A 333 -12.91 4.63 10.71
CA ASN A 333 -11.56 4.77 10.17
C ASN A 333 -11.55 5.77 9.01
N ILE A 334 -10.59 6.69 9.03
CA ILE A 334 -10.47 7.78 8.05
C ILE A 334 -9.09 7.73 7.40
N LEU A 335 -9.05 7.80 6.08
CA LEU A 335 -7.83 7.98 5.31
C LEU A 335 -7.80 9.42 4.77
N PHE A 336 -6.97 10.26 5.38
CA PHE A 336 -6.71 11.60 4.87
C PHE A 336 -5.67 11.54 3.76
N VAL A 337 -5.94 12.15 2.62
CA VAL A 337 -5.09 12.06 1.42
C VAL A 337 -4.65 13.44 0.97
N ASN A 338 -3.36 13.58 0.67
CA ASN A 338 -2.79 14.71 -0.03
C ASN A 338 -1.93 14.19 -1.20
N ALA A 339 -2.33 14.49 -2.43
CA ALA A 339 -1.59 14.19 -3.63
C ALA A 339 -0.49 15.25 -3.84
N HIS A 340 0.68 14.81 -4.30
CA HIS A 340 1.74 15.72 -4.70
C HIS A 340 1.48 16.36 -6.07
N SER A 341 0.81 15.63 -6.96
CA SER A 341 0.55 16.05 -8.33
C SER A 341 -0.72 15.40 -8.86
N GLN A 342 -1.33 16.02 -9.88
CA GLN A 342 -2.38 15.36 -10.66
C GLN A 342 -1.90 14.00 -11.21
N LYS A 343 -2.76 12.98 -11.12
CA LYS A 343 -2.51 11.64 -11.67
C LYS A 343 -3.33 11.44 -12.93
N GLU A 344 -2.70 10.92 -14.00
CA GLU A 344 -3.46 10.43 -15.16
C GLU A 344 -4.12 9.10 -14.79
N ILE A 345 -5.45 9.04 -14.92
CA ILE A 345 -6.20 7.80 -14.82
C ILE A 345 -6.27 7.20 -16.24
N GLY A 346 -5.55 6.10 -16.49
CA GLY A 346 -5.42 5.45 -17.81
C GLY A 346 -6.29 4.22 -18.00
#